data_AF-X1ID01-F1
#
_entry.id   AF-X1ID01-F1
#
_cell.length_a   1.000
_cell.length_b   1.000
_cell.length_c   1.000
_cell.angle_alpha   90.00
_cell.angle_beta   90.00
_cell.angle_gamma   90.00
#
_symmetry.space_group_name_H-M   'P 1'
#
loop_
_entity.id
_entity.type
_entity.pdbx_description
1 polymer ?
#
loop_
_entity_poly.entity_id
_entity_poly.type
_entity_poly.pdbx_seq_one_letter_code
_entity_poly.pdbx_strand_id
1 'polypeptide(L)'
;MFGNFCIGYSDAGIYLYIADANTITGNTCINGLADWGTGIWVEEGTDNTVTGNTCQGNYAEGIYLSLDSSATLVSGNTCQGNTSDGIYVFSSINNTVTGNTCQGNTGNGILLVSSSGNTVAGNTCQGNTLNGIYVFSTSDNNTVTGNTCYQNVRHGILLTSADGNTVTGNTCNGNDSG
;
A
#
# COMPACT_ATOMS: atom_id res chain seq x y z
N MET A 1 -14.00 21.75 4.24
CA MET A 1 -13.83 20.31 4.48
C MET A 1 -12.69 20.19 5.47
N PHE A 2 -12.99 20.04 6.76
CA PHE A 2 -11.97 19.81 7.77
C PHE A 2 -11.63 18.32 7.69
N GLY A 3 -10.47 17.97 7.13
CA GLY A 3 -9.96 16.61 7.24
C GLY A 3 -9.68 16.29 8.70
N ASN A 4 -9.96 15.06 9.14
CA ASN A 4 -9.46 14.57 10.41
C ASN A 4 -7.94 14.43 10.26
N PHE A 5 -7.19 15.35 10.87
CA PHE A 5 -5.73 15.31 10.88
C PHE A 5 -5.27 14.34 11.96
N CYS A 6 -4.57 13.30 11.56
CA CYS A 6 -3.90 12.38 12.47
C CYS A 6 -2.39 12.63 12.38
N ILE A 7 -1.81 13.15 13.46
CA ILE A 7 -0.35 13.28 13.62
C ILE A 7 0.07 12.15 14.55
N GLY A 8 0.69 11.12 13.99
CA GLY A 8 1.17 9.98 14.76
C GLY A 8 2.39 10.38 15.60
N TYR A 9 2.23 10.42 16.92
CA TYR A 9 3.35 10.45 17.88
C TYR A 9 3.74 9.05 18.38
N SER A 10 2.97 8.04 17.97
CA SER A 10 3.17 6.61 18.18
C SER A 10 3.00 5.86 16.85
N ASP A 11 3.06 4.53 16.89
CA ASP A 11 3.28 3.63 15.74
C ASP A 11 2.41 3.86 14.51
N ALA A 12 1.19 4.42 14.62
CA ALA A 12 0.45 4.91 13.48
C ALA A 12 -0.42 6.13 13.79
N GLY A 13 -0.77 6.90 12.75
CA GLY A 13 -1.74 8.00 12.85
C GLY A 13 -3.17 7.50 13.12
N ILE A 14 -3.59 6.44 12.44
CA ILE A 14 -4.79 5.65 12.75
C ILE A 14 -4.39 4.19 12.83
N TYR A 15 -4.77 3.51 13.90
CA TYR A 15 -4.41 2.12 14.13
C TYR A 15 -5.65 1.29 14.46
N LEU A 16 -5.89 0.24 13.68
CA LEU A 16 -6.86 -0.81 13.95
C LEU A 16 -6.10 -2.06 14.37
N TYR A 17 -6.31 -2.50 15.61
CA TYR A 17 -5.70 -3.71 16.16
C TYR A 17 -6.78 -4.69 16.54
N ILE A 18 -6.80 -5.87 15.92
CA ILE A 18 -7.80 -6.93 16.13
C ILE A 18 -9.22 -6.32 16.04
N ALA A 19 -9.44 -5.56 14.96
CA ALA A 19 -10.66 -4.80 14.77
C ALA A 19 -11.22 -5.06 13.38
N ASP A 20 -12.46 -5.56 13.36
CA ASP A 20 -13.14 -5.99 12.13
C ASP A 20 -14.24 -5.02 11.71
N ALA A 21 -14.57 -5.04 10.42
CA ALA A 21 -15.72 -4.32 9.85
C ALA A 21 -15.73 -2.79 10.10
N ASN A 22 -14.55 -2.16 10.16
CA ASN A 22 -14.43 -0.72 10.35
C ASN A 22 -14.30 0.03 9.03
N THR A 23 -14.67 1.31 9.03
CA THR A 23 -14.48 2.22 7.89
C THR A 23 -13.59 3.39 8.28
N ILE A 24 -12.45 3.52 7.61
CA ILE A 24 -11.54 4.66 7.68
C ILE A 24 -11.68 5.42 6.36
N THR A 25 -12.37 6.57 6.39
CA THR A 25 -12.63 7.36 5.17
C THR A 25 -12.34 8.85 5.33
N GLY A 26 -11.70 9.45 4.32
CA GLY A 26 -11.52 10.90 4.23
C GLY A 26 -10.59 11.52 5.28
N ASN A 27 -9.64 10.74 5.81
CA ASN A 27 -8.67 11.21 6.82
C ASN A 27 -7.37 11.68 6.18
N THR A 28 -6.65 12.55 6.88
CA THR A 28 -5.32 13.05 6.48
C THR A 28 -4.30 12.69 7.57
N CYS A 29 -3.49 11.67 7.31
CA CYS A 29 -2.42 11.21 8.20
C CYS A 29 -1.08 11.74 7.70
N ILE A 30 -0.45 12.65 8.46
CA ILE A 30 0.78 13.33 8.02
C ILE A 30 1.85 13.32 9.09
N ASN A 31 3.10 13.27 8.64
CA ASN A 31 4.28 13.43 9.48
C ASN A 31 4.24 12.54 10.73
N GLY A 32 3.98 11.23 10.60
CA GLY A 32 4.29 10.30 11.69
C GLY A 32 5.76 10.44 12.05
N LEU A 33 6.08 11.01 13.23
CA LEU A 33 7.46 11.41 13.59
C LEU A 33 8.24 10.33 14.36
N ALA A 34 7.60 9.20 14.68
CA ALA A 34 8.21 8.08 15.40
C ALA A 34 8.77 7.02 14.42
N ASP A 35 9.66 6.15 14.91
CA ASP A 35 10.36 5.13 14.10
C ASP A 35 9.41 4.18 13.34
N TRP A 36 8.18 4.02 13.81
CA TRP A 36 7.13 3.20 13.18
C TRP A 36 6.05 4.02 12.49
N GLY A 37 6.15 5.35 12.52
CA GLY A 37 5.07 6.30 12.24
C GLY A 37 4.41 6.09 10.89
N THR A 38 3.46 5.17 10.84
CA THR A 38 2.67 4.78 9.69
C THR A 38 1.47 5.71 9.59
N GLY A 39 1.01 6.05 8.39
CA GLY A 39 -0.20 6.86 8.25
C GLY A 39 -1.44 6.16 8.82
N ILE A 40 -1.78 4.99 8.26
CA ILE A 40 -2.88 4.13 8.69
C ILE A 40 -2.37 2.70 8.80
N TRP A 41 -2.61 2.05 9.93
CA TRP A 41 -2.22 0.67 10.16
C TRP A 41 -3.44 -0.18 10.53
N VAL A 42 -3.65 -1.29 9.79
CA VAL A 42 -4.57 -2.36 10.14
C VAL A 42 -3.74 -3.60 10.46
N GLU A 43 -3.90 -4.14 11.66
CA GLU A 43 -3.22 -5.33 12.16
C GLU A 43 -4.24 -6.32 12.71
N GLU A 44 -4.15 -7.57 12.26
CA GLU A 44 -5.07 -8.65 12.66
C GLU A 44 -6.57 -8.28 12.43
N GLY A 45 -6.86 -7.47 11.41
CA GLY A 45 -8.20 -6.96 11.13
C GLY A 45 -8.84 -7.54 9.86
N THR A 46 -10.13 -7.86 9.94
CA THR A 46 -10.92 -8.44 8.85
C THR A 46 -12.04 -7.50 8.37
N ASP A 47 -12.37 -7.54 7.08
CA ASP A 47 -13.50 -6.79 6.49
C ASP A 47 -13.44 -5.26 6.71
N ASN A 48 -12.23 -4.71 6.85
CA ASN A 48 -12.06 -3.27 6.99
C ASN A 48 -12.11 -2.53 5.65
N THR A 49 -12.50 -1.28 5.67
CA THR A 49 -12.57 -0.40 4.50
C THR A 49 -11.71 0.85 4.74
N VAL A 50 -10.59 0.98 4.03
CA VAL A 50 -9.68 2.13 4.08
C VAL A 50 -9.78 2.88 2.75
N THR A 51 -10.55 3.97 2.72
CA THR A 51 -10.91 4.64 1.46
C THR A 51 -10.77 6.16 1.45
N GLY A 52 -10.29 6.73 0.34
CA GLY A 52 -10.25 8.18 0.19
C GLY A 52 -9.41 8.92 1.23
N ASN A 53 -8.41 8.27 1.83
CA ASN A 53 -7.51 8.88 2.81
C ASN A 53 -6.25 9.44 2.13
N THR A 54 -5.60 10.39 2.78
CA THR A 54 -4.31 10.95 2.38
C THR A 54 -3.28 10.62 3.45
N CYS A 55 -2.26 9.83 3.11
CA CYS A 55 -1.13 9.49 3.98
C CYS A 55 0.15 10.09 3.39
N GLN A 56 0.65 11.18 3.98
CA GLN A 56 1.73 11.96 3.39
C GLN A 56 2.88 12.27 4.35
N GLY A 57 4.13 12.06 3.88
CA GLY A 57 5.31 12.45 4.64
C GLY A 57 5.49 11.68 5.94
N ASN A 58 4.91 10.48 6.04
CA ASN A 58 5.06 9.64 7.22
C ASN A 58 6.45 8.99 7.23
N TYR A 59 7.00 8.77 8.43
CA TYR A 59 8.32 8.17 8.58
C TYR A 59 8.34 6.71 8.10
N ALA A 60 7.27 5.95 8.31
CA ALA A 60 7.16 4.59 7.79
C ALA A 60 6.29 4.56 6.52
N GLU A 61 5.35 3.63 6.42
CA GLU A 61 4.46 3.47 5.28
C GLU A 61 3.31 4.48 5.30
N GLY A 62 2.71 4.71 4.13
CA GLY A 62 1.44 5.44 4.07
C GLY A 62 0.30 4.63 4.69
N ILE A 63 0.10 3.41 4.20
CA ILE A 63 -0.88 2.44 4.71
C ILE A 63 -0.21 1.09 4.90
N TYR A 64 -0.42 0.46 6.06
CA TYR A 64 0.11 -0.85 6.38
C TYR A 64 -1.01 -1.83 6.74
N LEU A 65 -1.07 -2.97 6.05
CA LEU A 65 -1.87 -4.13 6.45
C LEU A 65 -0.90 -5.22 6.92
N SER A 66 -1.06 -5.70 8.16
CA SER A 66 -0.14 -6.68 8.75
C SER A 66 -0.85 -7.80 9.51
N LEU A 67 -0.08 -8.85 9.79
CA LEU A 67 -0.41 -9.96 10.70
C LEU A 67 -1.83 -10.48 10.49
N ASP A 68 -2.04 -11.27 9.43
CA ASP A 68 -3.31 -11.93 9.15
C ASP A 68 -4.49 -10.99 8.88
N SER A 69 -4.22 -9.72 8.51
CA SER A 69 -5.27 -8.84 7.99
C SER A 69 -5.85 -9.42 6.69
N SER A 70 -7.18 -9.45 6.60
CA SER A 70 -7.86 -10.10 5.48
C SER A 70 -9.13 -9.39 5.05
N ALA A 71 -9.56 -9.65 3.80
CA ALA A 71 -10.76 -9.06 3.22
C ALA A 71 -10.85 -7.52 3.33
N THR A 72 -9.72 -6.84 3.50
CA THR A 72 -9.67 -5.39 3.64
C THR A 72 -9.66 -4.73 2.26
N LEU A 73 -10.54 -3.74 2.09
CA LEU A 73 -10.58 -2.89 0.90
C LEU A 73 -9.74 -1.63 1.14
N VAL A 74 -8.63 -1.49 0.42
CA VAL A 74 -7.81 -0.28 0.38
C VAL A 74 -8.04 0.40 -0.96
N SER A 75 -8.88 1.43 -1.00
CA SER A 75 -9.33 2.03 -2.26
C SER A 75 -9.31 3.56 -2.33
N GLY A 76 -8.78 4.12 -3.43
CA GLY A 76 -8.84 5.56 -3.68
C GLY A 76 -8.03 6.40 -2.69
N ASN A 77 -7.01 5.83 -2.03
CA ASN A 77 -6.15 6.55 -1.11
C ASN A 77 -4.97 7.20 -1.87
N THR A 78 -4.42 8.27 -1.29
CA THR A 78 -3.19 8.91 -1.75
C THR A 78 -2.08 8.69 -0.73
N CYS A 79 -1.05 7.93 -1.08
CA CYS A 79 0.14 7.70 -0.27
C CYS A 79 1.35 8.40 -0.91
N GLN A 80 1.80 9.50 -0.32
CA GLN A 80 2.79 10.39 -0.96
C GLN A 80 3.99 10.71 -0.06
N GLY A 81 5.20 10.57 -0.62
CA GLY A 81 6.40 11.08 0.02
C GLY A 81 6.68 10.46 1.39
N ASN A 82 6.19 9.25 1.64
CA ASN A 82 6.49 8.51 2.87
C ASN A 82 7.92 7.93 2.78
N THR A 83 8.57 7.74 3.92
CA THR A 83 9.99 7.31 3.94
C THR A 83 10.20 5.79 3.89
N SER A 84 9.10 5.04 3.74
CA SER A 84 9.05 3.63 3.34
C SER A 84 8.18 3.45 2.08
N ASP A 85 7.42 2.35 1.99
CA ASP A 85 6.48 2.06 0.92
C ASP A 85 5.21 2.94 1.00
N GLY A 86 4.56 3.18 -0.15
CA GLY A 86 3.27 3.87 -0.16
C GLY A 86 2.18 3.03 0.53
N ILE A 87 2.04 1.78 0.12
CA ILE A 87 1.14 0.79 0.73
C ILE A 87 1.93 -0.50 0.93
N TYR A 88 1.92 -1.06 2.13
CA TYR A 88 2.56 -2.33 2.45
C TYR A 88 1.52 -3.35 2.94
N VAL A 89 1.55 -4.55 2.36
CA VAL A 89 0.71 -5.68 2.73
C VAL A 89 1.62 -6.84 3.15
N PHE A 90 1.72 -7.08 4.45
CA PHE A 90 2.61 -8.08 5.06
C PHE A 90 1.82 -9.21 5.71
N SER A 91 2.15 -10.45 5.38
CA SER A 91 1.52 -11.64 5.98
C SER A 91 -0.01 -11.55 5.99
N SER A 92 -0.60 -11.09 4.89
CA SER A 92 -2.01 -10.71 4.82
C SER A 92 -2.62 -11.21 3.50
N ILE A 93 -3.89 -11.64 3.54
CA ILE A 93 -4.49 -12.42 2.45
C ILE A 93 -5.84 -11.87 1.99
N ASN A 94 -6.21 -12.12 0.73
CA ASN A 94 -7.53 -11.80 0.19
C ASN A 94 -7.93 -10.31 0.33
N ASN A 95 -6.95 -9.40 0.36
CA ASN A 95 -7.20 -7.96 0.39
C ASN A 95 -7.34 -7.40 -1.03
N THR A 96 -8.05 -6.30 -1.16
CA THR A 96 -8.19 -5.57 -2.43
C THR A 96 -7.56 -4.20 -2.30
N VAL A 97 -6.46 -3.98 -3.02
CA VAL A 97 -5.75 -2.71 -3.13
C VAL A 97 -6.04 -2.11 -4.51
N THR A 98 -6.97 -1.15 -4.59
CA THR A 98 -7.48 -0.67 -5.87
C THR A 98 -7.58 0.84 -6.01
N GLY A 99 -7.24 1.37 -7.19
CA GLY A 99 -7.44 2.79 -7.49
C GLY A 99 -6.67 3.75 -6.58
N ASN A 100 -5.60 3.31 -5.92
CA ASN A 100 -4.77 4.16 -5.06
C ASN A 100 -3.69 4.88 -5.88
N THR A 101 -3.26 6.03 -5.37
CA THR A 101 -2.12 6.79 -5.90
C THR A 101 -0.96 6.72 -4.92
N CYS A 102 0.14 6.06 -5.31
CA CYS A 102 1.35 5.91 -4.51
C CYS A 102 2.50 6.65 -5.20
N GLN A 103 2.89 7.81 -4.68
CA GLN A 103 3.81 8.71 -5.39
C GLN A 103 4.99 9.22 -4.57
N GLY A 104 6.19 9.18 -5.15
CA GLY A 104 7.38 9.79 -4.55
C GLY A 104 7.78 9.18 -3.20
N ASN A 105 7.37 7.94 -2.91
CA ASN A 105 7.80 7.25 -1.70
C ASN A 105 9.23 6.73 -1.89
N THR A 106 10.02 6.71 -0.81
CA THR A 106 11.43 6.26 -0.88
C THR A 106 11.55 4.73 -1.01
N GLY A 107 10.49 3.99 -0.66
CA GLY A 107 10.34 2.57 -0.93
C GLY A 107 9.71 2.30 -2.30
N ASN A 108 8.88 1.26 -2.35
CA ASN A 108 8.01 0.94 -3.48
C ASN A 108 6.71 1.74 -3.41
N GLY A 109 5.98 1.82 -4.53
CA GLY A 109 4.61 2.33 -4.50
C GLY A 109 3.70 1.41 -3.67
N ILE A 110 3.67 0.13 -4.04
CA ILE A 110 2.92 -0.93 -3.34
C ILE A 110 3.83 -2.14 -3.15
N LEU A 111 3.90 -2.68 -1.93
CA LEU A 111 4.66 -3.88 -1.59
C LEU A 111 3.75 -4.98 -1.01
N LEU A 112 3.87 -6.20 -1.52
CA LEU A 112 3.27 -7.41 -0.97
C LEU A 112 4.39 -8.37 -0.53
N VAL A 113 4.39 -8.78 0.74
CA VAL A 113 5.36 -9.73 1.31
C VAL A 113 4.65 -10.81 2.10
N SER A 114 4.90 -12.08 1.76
CA SER A 114 4.21 -13.24 2.36
C SER A 114 2.68 -13.10 2.31
N SER A 115 2.17 -12.51 1.23
CA SER A 115 0.79 -12.06 1.11
C SER A 115 0.17 -12.65 -0.16
N SER A 116 -0.66 -13.66 0.01
CA SER A 116 -1.25 -14.45 -1.09
C SER A 116 -2.72 -14.11 -1.35
N GLY A 117 -3.18 -14.32 -2.59
CA GLY A 117 -4.60 -14.17 -2.94
C GLY A 117 -5.13 -12.73 -2.95
N ASN A 118 -4.26 -11.72 -2.96
CA ASN A 118 -4.65 -10.32 -2.99
C ASN A 118 -4.91 -9.84 -4.43
N THR A 119 -5.74 -8.80 -4.55
CA THR A 119 -5.98 -8.09 -5.82
C THR A 119 -5.36 -6.71 -5.75
N VAL A 120 -4.41 -6.41 -6.65
CA VAL A 120 -3.79 -5.10 -6.84
C VAL A 120 -4.21 -4.57 -8.20
N ALA A 121 -5.22 -3.70 -8.22
CA ALA A 121 -5.90 -3.30 -9.46
C ALA A 121 -5.99 -1.79 -9.69
N GLY A 122 -5.73 -1.32 -10.90
CA GLY A 122 -6.01 0.08 -11.26
C GLY A 122 -5.26 1.13 -10.44
N ASN A 123 -4.15 0.77 -9.79
CA ASN A 123 -3.37 1.72 -8.98
C ASN A 123 -2.41 2.51 -9.88
N THR A 124 -2.08 3.71 -9.41
CA THR A 124 -1.05 4.56 -10.02
C THR A 124 0.16 4.63 -9.10
N CYS A 125 1.31 4.09 -9.54
CA CYS A 125 2.56 4.11 -8.80
C CYS A 125 3.61 4.92 -9.56
N GLN A 126 3.90 6.14 -9.07
CA GLN A 126 4.74 7.11 -9.78
C GLN A 126 5.96 7.53 -8.97
N GLY A 127 7.13 7.57 -9.61
CA GLY A 127 8.26 8.31 -9.03
C GLY A 127 8.79 7.74 -7.71
N ASN A 128 8.50 6.47 -7.40
CA ASN A 128 8.99 5.84 -6.18
C ASN A 128 10.46 5.42 -6.38
N THR A 129 11.26 5.50 -5.32
CA THR A 129 12.72 5.30 -5.39
C THR A 129 13.11 3.82 -5.57
N LEU A 130 12.18 2.89 -5.33
CA LEU A 130 12.33 1.48 -5.73
C LEU A 130 11.41 1.15 -6.90
N ASN A 131 10.46 0.23 -6.71
CA ASN A 131 9.58 -0.26 -7.76
C ASN A 131 8.20 0.44 -7.70
N GLY A 132 7.44 0.38 -8.78
CA GLY A 132 6.03 0.74 -8.74
C GLY A 132 5.25 -0.22 -7.86
N ILE A 133 5.23 -1.50 -8.23
CA ILE A 133 4.63 -2.59 -7.45
C ILE A 133 5.66 -3.71 -7.27
N TYR A 134 5.83 -4.21 -6.05
CA TYR A 134 6.68 -5.36 -5.76
C TYR A 134 5.89 -6.45 -5.03
N VAL A 135 5.92 -7.67 -5.58
CA VAL A 135 5.33 -8.87 -4.97
C VAL A 135 6.47 -9.85 -4.64
N PHE A 136 6.64 -10.16 -3.36
CA PHE A 136 7.83 -10.81 -2.84
C PHE A 136 7.52 -11.91 -1.83
N SER A 137 8.40 -12.91 -1.72
CA SER A 137 8.49 -13.86 -0.61
C SER A 137 7.21 -14.66 -0.36
N THR A 138 6.96 -15.69 -1.16
CA THR A 138 5.78 -16.58 -1.07
C THR A 138 4.45 -15.82 -1.14
N SER A 139 4.43 -14.72 -1.89
CA SER A 139 3.22 -13.95 -2.20
C SER A 139 2.59 -14.53 -3.47
N ASP A 140 1.87 -15.63 -3.30
CA ASP A 140 1.38 -16.45 -4.40
C ASP A 140 -0.06 -16.11 -4.79
N ASN A 141 -0.44 -16.45 -6.01
CA ASN A 141 -1.82 -16.36 -6.50
C ASN A 141 -2.46 -14.96 -6.38
N ASN A 142 -1.66 -13.89 -6.44
CA ASN A 142 -2.18 -12.52 -6.50
C ASN A 142 -2.57 -12.14 -7.94
N THR A 143 -3.51 -11.21 -8.06
CA THR A 143 -3.86 -10.58 -9.33
C THR A 143 -3.35 -9.15 -9.36
N VAL A 144 -2.40 -8.85 -10.24
CA VAL A 144 -1.85 -7.51 -10.47
C VAL A 144 -2.30 -7.02 -11.84
N THR A 145 -3.35 -6.20 -11.88
CA THR A 145 -4.01 -5.86 -13.16
C THR A 145 -4.34 -4.38 -13.35
N GLY A 146 -4.23 -3.88 -14.58
CA GLY A 146 -4.67 -2.52 -14.90
C GLY A 146 -3.90 -1.40 -14.19
N ASN A 147 -2.73 -1.68 -13.60
CA ASN A 147 -1.94 -0.69 -12.87
C ASN A 147 -1.10 0.16 -13.84
N THR A 148 -0.86 1.41 -13.45
CA THR A 148 0.00 2.33 -14.18
C THR A 148 1.23 2.65 -13.33
N CYS A 149 2.39 2.12 -13.72
CA CYS A 149 3.65 2.26 -12.99
C CYS A 149 4.66 3.03 -13.84
N TYR A 150 5.00 4.26 -13.44
CA TYR A 150 5.90 5.09 -14.26
C TYR A 150 6.89 5.92 -13.47
N GLN A 151 8.05 6.17 -14.08
CA GLN A 151 9.12 6.97 -13.48
C GLN A 151 9.60 6.45 -12.13
N ASN A 152 9.36 5.18 -11.79
CA ASN A 152 9.94 4.56 -10.62
C ASN A 152 11.41 4.24 -10.93
N VAL A 153 12.29 4.46 -9.96
CA VAL A 153 13.74 4.42 -10.19
C VAL A 153 14.23 3.03 -10.59
N ARG A 154 13.54 1.97 -10.16
CA ARG A 154 13.86 0.57 -10.52
C ARG A 154 12.85 -0.01 -11.50
N HIS A 155 11.98 -0.91 -11.05
CA HIS A 155 11.07 -1.63 -11.93
C HIS A 155 9.66 -1.03 -11.90
N GLY A 156 8.92 -1.15 -13.01
CA GLY A 156 7.48 -0.86 -12.99
C GLY A 156 6.74 -1.83 -12.07
N ILE A 157 6.83 -3.12 -12.37
CA ILE A 157 6.29 -4.21 -11.56
C ILE A 157 7.37 -5.29 -11.44
N LEU A 158 7.67 -5.73 -10.22
CA LEU A 158 8.61 -6.82 -9.93
C LEU A 158 7.89 -7.94 -9.18
N LEU A 159 8.16 -9.19 -9.56
CA LEU A 159 7.74 -10.39 -8.84
C LEU A 159 8.99 -11.23 -8.53
N THR A 160 9.20 -11.59 -7.26
CA THR A 160 10.34 -12.43 -6.83
C THR A 160 9.86 -13.46 -5.81
N SER A 161 10.13 -14.75 -6.05
CA SER A 161 9.65 -15.85 -5.19
C SER A 161 8.15 -15.75 -4.93
N ALA A 162 7.37 -15.62 -6.01
CA ALA A 162 5.94 -15.33 -5.97
C ALA A 162 5.26 -16.07 -7.13
N ASP A 163 4.71 -17.25 -6.85
CA ASP A 163 4.21 -18.19 -7.84
C ASP A 163 2.70 -18.06 -8.10
N GLY A 164 2.24 -18.49 -9.27
CA GLY A 164 0.81 -18.50 -9.60
C GLY A 164 0.16 -17.10 -9.74
N ASN A 165 0.95 -16.03 -9.79
CA ASN A 165 0.45 -14.67 -9.93
C ASN A 165 -0.02 -14.36 -11.35
N THR A 166 -1.10 -13.60 -11.48
CA THR A 166 -1.61 -13.09 -12.75
C THR A 166 -1.25 -11.62 -12.91
N VAL A 167 -0.41 -11.30 -13.90
CA VAL A 167 0.02 -9.92 -14.20
C VAL A 167 -0.48 -9.53 -15.58
N THR A 168 -1.51 -8.67 -15.68
CA THR A 168 -2.18 -8.39 -16.96
C THR A 168 -2.65 -6.94 -17.11
N GLY A 169 -2.60 -6.40 -18.32
CA GLY A 169 -3.16 -5.07 -18.62
C GLY A 169 -2.48 -3.91 -17.88
N ASN A 170 -1.25 -4.08 -17.39
CA ASN A 170 -0.51 -3.02 -16.71
C ASN A 170 0.27 -2.17 -17.72
N THR A 171 0.46 -0.90 -17.41
CA THR A 171 1.27 0.04 -18.18
C THR A 171 2.53 0.42 -17.39
N CYS A 172 3.71 0.00 -17.86
CA CYS A 172 4.99 0.34 -17.27
C CYS A 172 5.79 1.27 -18.20
N ASN A 173 6.08 2.50 -17.78
CA ASN A 173 6.78 3.48 -18.63
C ASN A 173 7.84 4.29 -17.86
N GLY A 174 9.03 4.45 -18.43
CA GLY A 174 10.08 5.31 -17.86
C GLY A 174 10.62 4.82 -16.51
N ASN A 175 10.50 3.52 -16.24
CA ASN A 175 11.22 2.85 -15.14
C ASN A 175 12.53 2.27 -15.70
N ASP A 176 13.53 2.01 -14.86
CA ASP A 176 14.82 1.42 -15.27
C ASP A 176 14.66 0.03 -15.89
N SER A 177 13.65 -0.73 -15.45
CA SER A 177 13.14 -1.86 -16.25
C SER A 177 11.61 -1.89 -16.24
N GLY A 178 11.04 -2.13 -17.42
CA GLY A 178 9.59 -2.18 -17.66
C GLY A 178 8.93 -3.45 -17.15
#